data_AF-A0A1G5Q997-F1
#
_entry.id   AF-A0A1G5Q997-F1
#
_cell.length_a   1.000
_cell.length_b   1.000
_cell.length_c   1.000
_cell.angle_alpha   90.00
_cell.angle_beta   90.00
_cell.angle_gamma   90.00
#
_symmetry.space_group_name_H-M   'P 1'
#
loop_
_entity.id
_entity.type
_entity.pdbx_description
1 polymer ?
#
loop_
_entity_poly.entity_id
_entity_poly.type
_entity_poly.pdbx_seq_one_letter_code
_entity_poly.pdbx_strand_id
1 'polypeptide(L)'
;MPPPPIAGSNTGEAVNEANQTIASALDKKLKEIGETLDKATECSFGRVCSSDYVDGENQPNVGKNLTNEEKTKYGGVGSGPPDGWEPQDEENARNNSALPSKDNLNQAASAPNRNGLTDAGRALQKHGGREGSVYSYSSQKASVLNQEAQTIVSEILSNPNTKIESRIVFENKQRITVVEATAPDGRALRFNADGTRLIGFREPSSK
;
A
#
# COMPACT_ATOMS: atom_id res chain seq x y z
N MET A 1 -53.17 -26.48 55.30
CA MET A 1 -52.80 -27.23 54.06
C MET A 1 -51.29 -27.12 53.90
N PRO A 2 -50.53 -28.22 54.03
CA PRO A 2 -49.10 -28.21 53.77
C PRO A 2 -48.83 -28.15 52.25
N PRO A 3 -47.78 -27.45 51.79
CA PRO A 3 -47.37 -27.45 50.39
C PRO A 3 -46.82 -28.84 49.97
N PRO A 4 -46.92 -29.22 48.68
CA PRO A 4 -46.50 -30.52 48.19
C PRO A 4 -44.98 -30.68 48.21
N PRO A 5 -44.46 -31.92 48.30
CA PRO A 5 -43.03 -32.17 48.30
C PRO A 5 -42.46 -31.89 46.90
N ILE A 6 -41.39 -31.09 46.84
CA ILE A 6 -40.61 -30.89 45.64
C ILE A 6 -39.77 -32.16 45.44
N ALA A 7 -39.96 -32.82 44.30
CA ALA A 7 -39.22 -34.02 43.92
C ALA A 7 -37.70 -33.73 43.94
N GLY A 8 -37.00 -34.43 44.81
CA GLY A 8 -35.58 -34.32 45.00
C GLY A 8 -34.79 -34.83 43.79
N SER A 9 -33.79 -34.03 43.43
CA SER A 9 -32.45 -34.44 43.01
C SER A 9 -32.35 -35.39 41.83
N ASN A 10 -32.13 -34.81 40.65
CA ASN A 10 -31.29 -35.45 39.64
C ASN A 10 -29.92 -35.64 40.28
N THR A 11 -29.55 -36.88 40.53
CA THR A 11 -28.30 -37.28 41.17
C THR A 11 -27.11 -36.66 40.42
N GLY A 12 -26.20 -36.01 41.17
CA GLY A 12 -25.03 -35.30 40.62
C GLY A 12 -24.10 -36.18 39.79
N GLU A 13 -24.23 -37.50 39.90
CA GLU A 13 -23.49 -38.50 39.14
C GLU A 13 -23.88 -38.49 37.65
N ALA A 14 -25.19 -38.47 37.34
CA ALA A 14 -25.68 -38.42 35.95
C ALA A 14 -25.35 -37.10 35.24
N VAL A 15 -25.34 -35.99 35.99
CA VAL A 15 -24.97 -34.66 35.46
C VAL A 15 -23.46 -34.58 35.21
N ASN A 16 -22.65 -35.20 36.07
CA ASN A 16 -21.20 -35.23 35.91
C ASN A 16 -20.76 -36.13 34.75
N GLU A 17 -21.39 -37.30 34.58
CA GLU A 17 -21.15 -38.18 33.42
C GLU A 17 -21.58 -37.52 32.10
N ALA A 18 -22.71 -36.82 32.08
CA ALA A 18 -23.14 -36.05 30.91
C ALA A 18 -22.13 -34.94 30.57
N ASN A 19 -21.62 -34.22 31.57
CA ASN A 19 -20.61 -33.18 31.37
C ASN A 19 -19.27 -33.75 30.88
N GLN A 20 -18.82 -34.90 31.40
CA GLN A 20 -17.62 -35.58 30.91
C GLN A 20 -17.79 -36.10 29.47
N THR A 21 -18.98 -36.60 29.12
CA THR A 21 -19.29 -37.06 27.76
C THR A 21 -19.32 -35.91 26.76
N ILE A 22 -19.85 -34.75 27.16
CA ILE A 22 -19.86 -33.54 26.31
C ILE A 22 -18.44 -32.98 26.16
N ALA A 23 -17.65 -32.93 27.23
CA ALA A 23 -16.26 -32.46 27.19
C ALA A 23 -15.38 -33.32 26.27
N SER A 24 -15.48 -34.65 26.40
CA SER A 24 -14.73 -35.58 25.54
C SER A 24 -15.18 -35.54 24.08
N ALA A 25 -16.47 -35.31 23.81
CA ALA A 25 -16.97 -35.12 22.45
C ALA A 25 -16.46 -33.80 21.81
N LEU A 26 -16.37 -32.72 22.59
CA LEU A 26 -15.83 -31.43 22.14
C LEU A 26 -14.33 -31.52 21.84
N ASP A 27 -13.53 -32.13 22.72
CA ASP A 27 -12.10 -32.32 22.50
C ASP A 27 -11.83 -33.16 21.25
N LYS A 28 -12.61 -34.22 21.03
CA LYS A 28 -12.52 -35.03 19.82
C LYS A 28 -12.80 -34.20 18.55
N LYS A 29 -13.85 -33.35 18.58
CA LYS A 29 -14.17 -32.47 17.44
C LYS A 29 -13.12 -31.40 17.20
N LEU A 30 -12.55 -30.81 18.25
CA LEU A 30 -11.48 -29.82 18.11
C LEU A 30 -10.21 -30.44 17.53
N LYS A 31 -9.89 -31.67 17.93
CA LYS A 31 -8.76 -32.41 17.38
C LYS A 31 -8.97 -32.78 15.91
N GLU A 32 -10.16 -33.25 15.55
CA GLU A 32 -10.53 -33.53 14.15
C GLU A 32 -10.48 -32.26 13.29
N ILE A 33 -10.95 -31.11 13.81
CA ILE A 33 -10.87 -29.83 13.08
C ILE A 33 -9.41 -29.40 12.90
N GLY A 34 -8.56 -29.53 13.94
CA GLY A 34 -7.13 -29.24 13.86
C GLY A 34 -6.43 -30.07 12.79
N GLU A 35 -6.67 -31.38 12.77
CA GLU A 35 -6.09 -32.30 11.77
C GLU A 35 -6.56 -31.97 10.33
N THR A 36 -7.83 -31.58 10.16
CA THR A 36 -8.32 -31.15 8.83
C THR A 36 -7.75 -29.81 8.38
N LEU A 37 -7.51 -28.88 9.31
CA LEU A 37 -6.91 -27.58 9.00
C LEU A 37 -5.43 -27.73 8.64
N ASP A 38 -4.67 -28.54 9.39
CA ASP A 38 -3.27 -28.82 9.06
C ASP A 38 -3.17 -29.46 7.67
N LYS A 39 -4.01 -30.46 7.38
CA LYS A 39 -4.03 -31.11 6.06
C LYS A 39 -4.45 -30.18 4.91
N ALA A 40 -5.35 -29.21 5.16
CA ALA A 40 -5.81 -28.27 4.15
C ALA A 40 -4.86 -27.07 3.95
N THR A 41 -4.17 -26.64 5.01
CA THR A 41 -3.20 -25.54 4.96
C THR A 41 -1.82 -25.98 4.50
N GLU A 42 -1.49 -27.26 4.58
CA GLU A 42 -0.28 -27.83 3.97
C GLU A 42 -0.23 -27.66 2.44
N CYS A 43 -1.36 -27.38 1.79
CA CYS A 43 -1.44 -27.15 0.34
C CYS A 43 -1.67 -25.68 -0.05
N SER A 44 -1.84 -24.79 0.94
CA SER A 44 -2.16 -23.37 0.72
C SER A 44 -1.06 -22.52 1.35
N PHE A 45 -0.42 -21.63 0.60
CA PHE A 45 0.80 -20.87 0.96
C PHE A 45 2.14 -21.58 0.72
N GLY A 46 2.31 -22.23 -0.44
CA GLY A 46 3.63 -22.58 -0.99
C GLY A 46 4.34 -23.78 -0.36
N ARG A 47 3.65 -24.56 0.47
CA ARG A 47 4.13 -25.86 0.95
C ARG A 47 3.71 -26.94 -0.05
N VAL A 48 4.63 -27.82 -0.42
CA VAL A 48 4.44 -28.83 -1.49
C VAL A 48 3.58 -29.98 -0.96
N CYS A 49 2.46 -30.25 -1.62
CA CYS A 49 1.65 -31.45 -1.36
C CYS A 49 2.37 -32.67 -1.97
N SER A 50 3.31 -33.27 -1.23
CA SER A 50 3.81 -34.61 -1.56
C SER A 50 3.22 -35.60 -0.58
N SER A 51 2.44 -36.55 -1.10
CA SER A 51 1.73 -37.60 -0.35
C SER A 51 2.63 -38.60 0.38
N ASP A 52 3.94 -38.39 0.40
CA ASP A 52 4.92 -39.38 0.80
C ASP A 52 5.79 -38.79 1.92
N TYR A 53 5.23 -38.77 3.13
CA TYR A 53 5.93 -38.30 4.33
C TYR A 53 7.00 -39.33 4.71
N VAL A 54 8.28 -39.00 4.48
CA VAL A 54 9.40 -39.67 5.13
C VAL A 54 9.63 -38.95 6.45
N ASP A 55 9.54 -39.70 7.54
CA ASP A 55 9.79 -39.23 8.90
C ASP A 55 11.28 -38.86 9.03
N GLY A 56 11.59 -37.60 8.74
CA GLY A 56 12.95 -37.14 8.52
C GLY A 56 13.03 -35.62 8.59
N GLU A 57 12.95 -35.11 9.82
CA GLU A 57 13.30 -33.75 10.23
C GLU A 57 12.56 -32.61 9.51
N ASN A 58 11.73 -31.94 10.29
CA ASN A 58 11.03 -30.68 10.00
C ASN A 58 12.02 -29.52 9.69
N GLN A 59 12.73 -29.60 8.58
CA GLN A 59 13.56 -28.51 8.08
C GLN A 59 12.86 -27.90 6.86
N PRO A 60 12.41 -26.63 6.92
CA PRO A 60 11.69 -25.95 5.83
C PRO A 60 12.53 -25.72 4.57
N ASN A 61 13.73 -26.32 4.48
CA ASN A 61 14.66 -26.15 3.38
C ASN A 61 15.23 -27.51 2.92
N VAL A 62 14.42 -28.25 2.18
CA VAL A 62 14.83 -29.46 1.42
C VAL A 62 15.93 -29.18 0.38
N GLY A 63 16.23 -27.90 0.10
CA GLY A 63 17.30 -27.48 -0.80
C GLY A 63 18.70 -27.44 -0.17
N LYS A 64 18.85 -27.76 1.12
CA LYS A 64 20.15 -27.67 1.81
C LYS A 64 21.15 -28.74 1.35
N ASN A 65 20.68 -29.90 0.89
CA ASN A 65 21.54 -31.02 0.48
C ASN A 65 21.51 -31.31 -1.04
N LEU A 66 20.84 -30.50 -1.85
CA LEU A 66 20.84 -30.65 -3.31
C LEU A 66 22.10 -30.02 -3.90
N THR A 67 22.76 -30.75 -4.80
CA THR A 67 23.84 -30.22 -5.63
C THR A 67 23.29 -29.17 -6.60
N ASN A 68 24.15 -28.27 -7.10
CA ASN A 68 23.73 -27.17 -7.99
C ASN A 68 23.03 -27.66 -9.27
N GLU A 69 23.33 -28.89 -9.70
CA GLU A 69 22.75 -29.55 -10.89
C GLU A 69 21.35 -30.12 -10.63
N GLU A 70 21.04 -30.51 -9.39
CA GLU A 70 19.71 -31.02 -9.02
C GLU A 70 18.73 -29.88 -8.72
N LYS A 71 19.24 -28.74 -8.21
CA LYS A 71 18.46 -27.50 -8.05
C LYS A 71 17.99 -26.92 -9.38
N THR A 72 18.77 -27.09 -10.44
CA THR A 72 18.43 -26.61 -11.78
C THR A 72 17.25 -27.39 -12.40
N LYS A 73 17.10 -28.68 -12.07
CA LYS A 73 15.99 -29.52 -12.57
C LYS A 73 14.64 -29.22 -11.90
N TYR A 74 14.65 -28.75 -10.65
CA TYR A 74 13.46 -28.37 -9.88
C TYR A 74 13.03 -26.89 -10.06
N GLY A 75 13.53 -26.21 -11.10
CA GLY A 75 13.15 -24.83 -11.40
C GLY A 75 13.91 -23.76 -10.62
N GLY A 76 15.02 -24.12 -9.97
CA GLY A 76 15.99 -23.18 -9.44
C GLY A 76 16.97 -22.72 -10.52
N VAL A 77 16.46 -22.09 -11.57
CA VAL A 77 17.31 -21.23 -12.41
C VAL A 77 17.70 -20.04 -11.56
N GLY A 78 18.98 -19.68 -11.60
CA GLY A 78 19.52 -18.55 -10.86
C GLY A 78 18.67 -17.31 -11.05
N SER A 79 18.60 -16.48 -10.01
CA SER A 79 18.10 -15.11 -10.08
C SER A 79 18.79 -14.40 -11.25
N GLY A 80 18.12 -14.34 -12.39
CA GLY A 80 18.66 -13.88 -13.65
C GLY A 80 17.65 -14.13 -14.75
N PRO A 81 16.85 -13.12 -15.14
CA PRO A 81 15.98 -13.20 -16.30
C PRO A 81 16.81 -13.45 -17.58
N PRO A 82 16.29 -14.16 -18.59
CA PRO A 82 17.00 -14.45 -19.84
C PRO A 82 17.26 -13.24 -20.77
N ASP A 83 17.00 -12.00 -20.32
CA ASP A 83 17.09 -10.78 -21.14
C ASP A 83 17.76 -9.62 -20.38
N GLY A 84 19.07 -9.74 -20.16
CA GLY A 84 19.96 -8.56 -20.11
C GLY A 84 19.74 -7.52 -19.00
N TRP A 85 19.47 -7.96 -17.77
CA TRP A 85 19.53 -7.08 -16.60
C TRP A 85 20.93 -7.15 -15.98
N GLU A 86 21.80 -6.20 -16.34
CA GLU A 86 23.13 -6.04 -15.74
C GLU A 86 23.01 -5.37 -14.36
N PRO A 87 23.80 -5.74 -13.33
CA PRO A 87 23.69 -5.26 -11.93
C PRO A 87 23.57 -3.74 -11.68
N GLN A 88 23.84 -2.93 -12.71
CA GLN A 88 23.68 -1.48 -12.70
C GLN A 88 22.21 -1.04 -12.65
N ASP A 89 21.26 -1.87 -13.11
CA ASP A 89 19.82 -1.59 -13.03
C ASP A 89 19.27 -1.73 -11.60
N GLU A 90 19.78 -2.68 -10.81
CA GLU A 90 19.45 -2.82 -9.40
C GLU A 90 20.06 -1.71 -8.54
N GLU A 91 21.27 -1.25 -8.88
CA GLU A 91 21.89 -0.10 -8.20
C GLU A 91 21.17 1.21 -8.57
N ASN A 92 20.71 1.39 -9.81
CA ASN A 92 19.81 2.49 -10.17
C ASN A 92 18.45 2.38 -9.49
N ALA A 93 17.88 1.19 -9.29
CA ALA A 93 16.62 1.01 -8.57
C ALA A 93 16.73 1.29 -7.06
N ARG A 94 17.91 1.00 -6.45
CA ARG A 94 18.18 1.28 -5.03
C ARG A 94 18.67 2.71 -4.77
N ASN A 95 19.35 3.33 -5.73
CA ASN A 95 19.75 4.75 -5.68
C ASN A 95 18.65 5.71 -6.19
N ASN A 96 17.64 5.21 -6.93
CA ASN A 96 16.46 5.97 -7.31
C ASN A 96 15.38 5.95 -6.22
N SER A 97 15.64 6.66 -5.13
CA SER A 97 14.63 7.65 -4.71
C SER A 97 14.68 8.86 -5.67
N ALA A 98 14.64 8.61 -6.99
CA ALA A 98 14.72 9.67 -7.98
C ALA A 98 13.48 10.54 -7.82
N LEU A 99 13.72 11.80 -7.50
CA LEU A 99 12.68 12.79 -7.59
C LEU A 99 12.12 12.78 -9.02
N PRO A 100 10.79 12.89 -9.18
CA PRO A 100 10.17 12.95 -10.48
C PRO A 100 10.77 14.10 -11.29
N SER A 101 10.99 13.86 -12.59
CA SER A 101 11.51 14.90 -13.49
C SER A 101 10.52 16.07 -13.61
N LYS A 102 11.04 17.25 -13.92
CA LYS A 102 10.21 18.44 -14.17
C LYS A 102 9.16 18.21 -15.25
N ASP A 103 9.51 17.47 -16.30
CA ASP A 103 8.58 17.15 -17.39
C ASP A 103 7.46 16.23 -16.92
N ASN A 104 7.78 15.21 -16.12
CA ASN A 104 6.77 14.31 -15.54
C ASN A 104 5.81 15.07 -14.63
N LEU A 105 6.33 15.98 -13.79
CA LEU A 105 5.52 16.85 -12.93
C LEU A 105 4.62 17.80 -13.75
N ASN A 106 5.16 18.37 -14.83
CA ASN A 106 4.41 19.27 -15.71
C ASN A 106 3.26 18.52 -16.40
N GLN A 107 3.52 17.31 -16.88
CA GLN A 107 2.51 16.44 -17.48
C GLN A 107 1.47 15.99 -16.45
N ALA A 108 1.88 15.61 -15.24
CA ALA A 108 0.98 15.21 -14.15
C ALA A 108 -0.02 16.31 -13.79
N ALA A 109 0.40 17.58 -13.85
CA ALA A 109 -0.50 18.71 -13.60
C ALA A 109 -1.61 18.86 -14.65
N SER A 110 -1.36 18.42 -15.89
CA SER A 110 -2.32 18.46 -16.99
C SER A 110 -3.34 17.30 -16.97
N ALA A 111 -3.24 16.39 -15.99
CA ALA A 111 -4.11 15.23 -15.88
C ALA A 111 -5.60 15.63 -15.83
N PRO A 112 -6.49 14.95 -16.59
CA PRO A 112 -7.91 15.26 -16.60
C PRO A 112 -8.56 15.09 -15.22
N ASN A 113 -9.43 16.03 -14.88
CA ASN A 113 -10.26 16.04 -13.68
C ASN A 113 -11.75 16.25 -14.08
N ARG A 114 -12.64 16.08 -13.10
CA ARG A 114 -14.10 16.25 -13.27
C ARG A 114 -14.44 17.66 -13.78
N ASN A 115 -15.53 17.77 -14.54
CA ASN A 115 -16.09 19.00 -15.10
C ASN A 115 -15.21 19.67 -16.18
N GLY A 116 -14.41 18.90 -16.90
CA GLY A 116 -13.54 19.42 -17.96
C GLY A 116 -12.34 20.23 -17.45
N LEU A 117 -12.05 20.16 -16.14
CA LEU A 117 -10.86 20.75 -15.53
C LEU A 117 -9.68 19.79 -15.62
N THR A 118 -8.46 20.29 -15.52
CA THR A 118 -7.27 19.50 -15.20
C THR A 118 -7.02 19.52 -13.68
N ASP A 119 -6.11 18.68 -13.19
CA ASP A 119 -5.67 18.75 -11.79
C ASP A 119 -5.09 20.14 -11.47
N ALA A 120 -4.31 20.73 -12.38
CA ALA A 120 -3.85 22.12 -12.30
C ALA A 120 -5.01 23.12 -12.27
N GLY A 121 -5.97 23.02 -13.20
CA GLY A 121 -7.12 23.92 -13.26
C GLY A 121 -7.97 23.87 -11.99
N ARG A 122 -8.18 22.68 -11.43
CA ARG A 122 -8.88 22.51 -10.14
C ARG A 122 -8.09 23.07 -8.97
N ALA A 123 -6.76 22.92 -8.97
CA ALA A 123 -5.90 23.54 -7.97
C ALA A 123 -5.99 25.06 -8.04
N LEU A 124 -5.94 25.65 -9.26
CA LEU A 124 -5.99 27.10 -9.44
C LEU A 124 -7.32 27.66 -8.96
N GLN A 125 -8.42 27.00 -9.33
CA GLN A 125 -9.76 27.38 -8.89
C GLN A 125 -9.87 27.44 -7.35
N LYS A 126 -9.25 26.49 -6.64
CA LYS A 126 -9.32 26.40 -5.17
C LYS A 126 -8.43 27.42 -4.46
N HIS A 127 -7.28 27.74 -5.04
CA HIS A 127 -6.26 28.57 -4.40
C HIS A 127 -6.32 30.02 -4.87
N GLY A 128 -6.44 30.26 -6.18
CA GLY A 128 -6.42 31.61 -6.75
C GLY A 128 -7.70 32.44 -6.54
N GLY A 129 -8.77 31.82 -6.04
CA GLY A 129 -9.99 32.54 -5.64
C GLY A 129 -9.99 33.02 -4.18
N ARG A 130 -8.89 32.80 -3.43
CA ARG A 130 -8.79 33.18 -2.02
C ARG A 130 -8.27 34.61 -1.91
N GLU A 131 -8.85 35.38 -0.99
CA GLU A 131 -8.36 36.71 -0.67
C GLU A 131 -6.90 36.64 -0.19
N GLY A 132 -6.03 37.45 -0.80
CA GLY A 132 -4.60 37.47 -0.50
C GLY A 132 -3.78 36.31 -1.08
N SER A 133 -4.35 35.46 -1.95
CA SER A 133 -3.57 34.43 -2.66
C SER A 133 -2.58 35.08 -3.63
N VAL A 134 -1.39 34.49 -3.77
CA VAL A 134 -0.45 34.88 -4.84
C VAL A 134 -0.83 34.29 -6.20
N TYR A 135 -1.76 33.34 -6.20
CA TYR A 135 -2.33 32.78 -7.42
C TYR A 135 -3.60 33.55 -7.76
N SER A 136 -3.86 33.73 -9.06
CA SER A 136 -5.10 34.35 -9.54
C SER A 136 -5.50 33.72 -10.87
N TYR A 137 -6.76 33.90 -11.23
CA TYR A 137 -7.28 33.48 -12.53
C TYR A 137 -8.18 34.59 -13.09
N SER A 138 -8.25 34.71 -14.42
CA SER A 138 -9.09 35.72 -15.07
C SER A 138 -10.55 35.30 -15.22
N SER A 139 -10.83 33.99 -15.19
CA SER A 139 -12.17 33.45 -15.39
C SER A 139 -12.38 32.10 -14.71
N GLN A 140 -13.62 31.77 -14.36
CA GLN A 140 -14.01 30.45 -13.85
C GLN A 140 -14.33 29.42 -14.96
N LYS A 141 -14.21 29.80 -16.23
CA LYS A 141 -14.39 28.87 -17.35
C LYS A 141 -13.28 27.81 -17.34
N ALA A 142 -13.66 26.53 -17.46
CA ALA A 142 -12.73 25.41 -17.33
C ALA A 142 -11.54 25.49 -18.32
N SER A 143 -11.78 25.87 -19.57
CA SER A 143 -10.72 26.04 -20.57
C SER A 143 -9.69 27.09 -20.16
N VAL A 144 -10.16 28.24 -19.64
CA VAL A 144 -9.30 29.34 -19.17
C VAL A 144 -8.52 28.92 -17.94
N LEU A 145 -9.19 28.33 -16.94
CA LEU A 145 -8.54 27.82 -15.73
C LEU A 145 -7.45 26.79 -16.04
N ASN A 146 -7.71 25.84 -16.95
CA ASN A 146 -6.73 24.82 -17.31
C ASN A 146 -5.50 25.44 -17.96
N GLN A 147 -5.70 26.40 -18.88
CA GLN A 147 -4.62 27.07 -19.57
C GLN A 147 -3.77 27.91 -18.60
N GLU A 148 -4.41 28.78 -17.80
CA GLU A 148 -3.72 29.63 -16.84
C GLU A 148 -2.98 28.81 -15.77
N ALA A 149 -3.61 27.75 -15.28
CA ALA A 149 -2.98 26.87 -14.30
C ALA A 149 -1.77 26.15 -14.89
N GLN A 150 -1.84 25.68 -16.14
CA GLN A 150 -0.71 25.02 -16.79
C GLN A 150 0.45 25.99 -17.06
N THR A 151 0.15 27.25 -17.38
CA THR A 151 1.16 28.30 -17.50
C THR A 151 1.90 28.49 -16.17
N ILE A 152 1.16 28.64 -15.06
CA ILE A 152 1.76 28.79 -13.72
C ILE A 152 2.62 27.57 -13.35
N VAL A 153 2.14 26.35 -13.63
CA VAL A 153 2.93 25.12 -13.39
C VAL A 153 4.23 25.15 -14.19
N SER A 154 4.14 25.49 -15.48
CA SER A 154 5.29 25.53 -16.38
C SER A 154 6.29 26.60 -15.95
N GLU A 155 5.83 27.78 -15.52
CA GLU A 155 6.67 28.86 -14.98
C GLU A 155 7.44 28.41 -13.74
N ILE A 156 6.76 27.78 -12.78
CA ILE A 156 7.38 27.27 -11.55
C ILE A 156 8.42 26.19 -11.90
N LEU A 157 8.08 25.22 -12.74
CA LEU A 157 8.98 24.09 -13.04
C LEU A 157 10.14 24.48 -13.95
N SER A 158 9.94 25.38 -14.92
CA SER A 158 10.99 25.84 -15.85
C SER A 158 12.04 26.74 -15.18
N ASN A 159 11.74 27.33 -14.03
CA ASN A 159 12.72 28.11 -13.30
C ASN A 159 13.91 27.22 -12.84
N PRO A 160 15.16 27.58 -13.19
CA PRO A 160 16.34 26.77 -12.87
C PRO A 160 16.60 26.65 -11.36
N ASN A 161 16.14 27.63 -10.58
CA ASN A 161 16.30 27.68 -9.12
C ASN A 161 15.13 27.03 -8.36
N THR A 162 14.18 26.42 -9.07
CA THR A 162 13.10 25.67 -8.43
C THR A 162 13.66 24.42 -7.76
N LYS A 163 13.41 24.31 -6.46
CA LYS A 163 13.82 23.19 -5.63
C LYS A 163 12.74 22.14 -5.64
N ILE A 164 13.07 20.91 -6.04
CA ILE A 164 12.17 19.76 -5.97
C ILE A 164 12.71 18.87 -4.86
N GLU A 165 11.84 18.49 -3.93
CA GLU A 165 12.23 17.64 -2.80
C GLU A 165 11.05 16.82 -2.28
N SER A 166 11.35 15.63 -1.74
CA SER A 166 10.38 14.80 -1.04
C SER A 166 10.27 15.26 0.41
N ARG A 167 9.05 15.53 0.86
CA ARG A 167 8.76 15.94 2.24
C ARG A 167 7.71 15.03 2.86
N ILE A 168 7.81 14.86 4.17
CA ILE A 168 6.77 14.20 4.96
C ILE A 168 5.87 15.29 5.54
N VAL A 169 4.58 15.22 5.24
CA VAL A 169 3.57 16.17 5.73
C VAL A 169 2.45 15.43 6.46
N PHE A 170 1.80 16.13 7.38
CA PHE A 170 0.61 15.61 8.07
C PHE A 170 -0.64 16.16 7.42
N GLU A 171 -1.46 15.28 6.86
CA GLU A 171 -2.76 15.61 6.30
C GLU A 171 -3.83 14.76 7.01
N ASN A 172 -4.86 15.38 7.57
CA ASN A 172 -5.91 14.69 8.34
C ASN A 172 -5.38 13.77 9.46
N LYS A 173 -4.32 14.18 10.17
CA LYS A 173 -3.60 13.40 11.21
C LYS A 173 -2.88 12.15 10.68
N GLN A 174 -2.81 11.96 9.36
CA GLN A 174 -2.03 10.91 8.72
C GLN A 174 -0.71 11.48 8.20
N ARG A 175 0.36 10.71 8.37
CA ARG A 175 1.68 11.04 7.83
C ARG A 175 1.72 10.58 6.38
N ILE A 176 1.88 11.51 5.45
CA ILE A 176 1.99 11.23 4.01
C ILE A 176 3.30 11.78 3.45
N THR A 177 3.88 11.07 2.48
CA THR A 177 5.03 11.55 1.70
C THR A 177 4.51 12.28 0.47
N VAL A 178 5.11 13.44 0.18
CA VAL A 178 4.75 14.29 -0.96
C VAL A 178 6.01 14.80 -1.64
N VAL A 179 5.92 15.12 -2.92
CA VAL A 179 6.96 15.86 -3.64
C VAL A 179 6.53 17.31 -3.73
N GLU A 180 7.41 18.24 -3.34
CA GLU A 180 7.15 19.68 -3.40
C GLU A 180 8.17 20.36 -4.32
N ALA A 181 7.68 21.10 -5.32
CA ALA A 181 8.48 21.94 -6.19
C ALA A 181 8.28 23.41 -5.81
N THR A 182 9.30 24.05 -5.26
CA THR A 182 9.24 25.42 -4.73
C THR A 182 10.10 26.36 -5.57
N ALA A 183 9.46 27.38 -6.16
CA ALA A 183 10.15 28.44 -6.88
C ALA A 183 10.79 29.47 -5.93
N PRO A 184 11.75 30.28 -6.41
CA PRO A 184 12.45 31.29 -5.58
C PRO A 184 11.54 32.39 -5.01
N ASP A 185 10.41 32.66 -5.68
CA ASP A 185 9.37 33.59 -5.23
C ASP A 185 8.50 33.00 -4.10
N GLY A 186 8.73 31.73 -3.73
CA GLY A 186 8.02 31.00 -2.70
C GLY A 186 6.75 30.30 -3.19
N ARG A 187 6.33 30.50 -4.45
CA ARG A 187 5.23 29.71 -5.03
C ARG A 187 5.65 28.25 -5.09
N ALA A 188 4.76 27.34 -4.71
CA ALA A 188 5.06 25.92 -4.71
C ALA A 188 3.94 25.04 -5.26
N LEU A 189 4.35 23.92 -5.85
CA LEU A 189 3.50 22.85 -6.34
C LEU A 189 3.69 21.65 -5.44
N ARG A 190 2.60 21.04 -4.99
CA ARG A 190 2.65 19.78 -4.25
C ARG A 190 2.07 18.65 -5.06
N PHE A 191 2.83 17.56 -5.17
CA PHE A 191 2.47 16.31 -5.81
C PHE A 191 2.41 15.18 -4.79
N ASN A 192 1.81 14.07 -5.18
CA ASN A 192 1.93 12.81 -4.46
C ASN A 192 3.38 12.28 -4.46
N ALA A 193 3.64 11.25 -3.68
CA ALA A 193 5.00 10.74 -3.41
C ALA A 193 5.77 10.33 -4.68
N ASP A 194 5.08 9.88 -5.72
CA ASP A 194 5.65 9.42 -7.00
C ASP A 194 5.65 10.53 -8.08
N GLY A 195 5.07 11.71 -7.80
CA GLY A 195 4.97 12.81 -8.75
C GLY A 195 3.95 12.62 -9.88
N THR A 196 3.15 11.56 -9.85
CA THR A 196 2.21 11.24 -10.94
C THR A 196 0.95 12.10 -10.92
N ARG A 197 0.71 12.81 -9.82
CA ARG A 197 -0.50 13.60 -9.61
C ARG A 197 -0.23 14.88 -8.84
N LEU A 198 -0.74 16.01 -9.34
CA LEU A 198 -0.75 17.26 -8.61
C LEU A 198 -1.82 17.23 -7.50
N ILE A 199 -1.39 17.45 -6.26
CA ILE A 199 -2.27 17.63 -5.09
C ILE A 199 -2.80 19.07 -5.05
N GLY A 200 -1.94 20.06 -5.30
CA GLY A 200 -2.36 21.45 -5.43
C GLY A 200 -1.25 22.49 -5.30
N PHE A 201 -1.64 23.76 -5.45
CA PHE A 201 -0.77 24.92 -5.23
C PHE A 201 -0.57 25.20 -3.74
N ARG A 202 0.60 25.74 -3.40
CA ARG A 202 0.97 26.15 -2.04
C ARG A 202 1.35 27.62 -2.06
N GLU A 203 0.78 28.36 -1.12
CA GLU A 203 1.13 29.76 -0.89
C GLU A 203 2.58 29.85 -0.37
N PRO A 204 3.29 30.94 -0.67
CA PRO A 204 4.59 31.22 -0.07
C PRO A 204 4.51 31.22 1.45
N SER A 205 5.52 30.65 2.12
CA SER A 205 5.65 30.82 3.56
C SER A 205 5.88 32.31 3.84
N SER A 206 5.04 32.92 4.67
CA SER A 206 5.35 34.23 5.24
C SER A 206 6.67 34.11 6.00
N LYS A 207 7.66 34.91 5.61
CA LYS A 207 8.90 35.08 6.39
C LYS A 207 8.62 35.83 7.68
#